data_AF-A0A7Y1UTW4-F1
#
_entry.id   AF-A0A7Y1UTW4-F1
#
_cell.length_a   1.000
_cell.length_b   1.000
_cell.length_c   1.000
_cell.angle_alpha   90.00
_cell.angle_beta   90.00
_cell.angle_gamma   90.00
#
_symmetry.space_group_name_H-M   'P 1'
#
loop_
_entity.id
_entity.type
_entity.pdbx_description
1 polymer ?
#
loop_
_entity_poly.entity_id
_entity_poly.type
_entity_poly.pdbx_seq_one_letter_code
_entity_poly.pdbx_strand_id
1 'polypeptide(L)' 'MNTDFKGIIIGGGIMGTSLAYHLILEGWSDVLLLEKGELASGSTWHAAGQITHSTSSYGLASMTKYGTRKYAELESET' A
#
# COMPACT_ATOMS: atom_id res chain seq x y z
N MET A 1 14.11 9.44 -19.32
CA MET A 1 13.52 8.68 -18.20
C MET A 1 14.68 8.02 -17.48
N ASN A 2 14.78 8.13 -16.15
CA ASN A 2 15.77 7.35 -15.41
C ASN A 2 15.48 5.86 -15.65
N THR A 3 16.52 5.06 -15.90
CA THR A 3 16.41 3.61 -16.14
C THR A 3 16.97 2.78 -15.00
N ASP A 4 17.65 3.41 -14.04
CA ASP A 4 18.24 2.76 -12.88
C ASP A 4 17.31 2.95 -11.67
N PHE A 5 16.71 1.86 -11.20
CA PHE A 5 15.79 1.82 -10.06
C PHE A 5 16.23 0.76 -9.06
N LYS A 6 16.07 1.03 -7.76
CA LYS A 6 16.32 0.06 -6.69
C LYS A 6 15.18 -0.96 -6.58
N GLY A 7 13.96 -0.56 -6.94
CA GLY A 7 12.79 -1.42 -6.92
C GLY A 7 11.74 -0.96 -7.93
N ILE A 8 11.15 -1.93 -8.63
CA ILE A 8 10.04 -1.71 -9.55
C ILE A 8 8.82 -2.47 -9.03
N ILE A 9 7.74 -1.75 -8.76
CA ILE A 9 6.46 -2.28 -8.29
C ILE A 9 5.52 -2.35 -9.49
N ILE A 10 4.97 -3.54 -9.74
CA ILE A 10 4.03 -3.78 -10.85
C ILE A 10 2.63 -3.93 -10.27
N GLY A 11 1.79 -2.92 -10.52
CA GLY A 11 0.41 -2.81 -10.05
C GLY A 11 0.19 -1.62 -9.11
N GLY A 12 -0.71 -0.73 -9.48
CA GLY A 12 -1.14 0.47 -8.75
C GLY A 12 -2.41 0.29 -7.93
N GLY A 13 -2.71 -0.93 -7.51
CA GLY A 13 -3.73 -1.20 -6.49
C GLY A 13 -3.24 -0.88 -5.07
N ILE A 14 -4.10 -1.04 -4.07
CA ILE A 14 -3.81 -0.70 -2.66
C ILE A 14 -2.52 -1.32 -2.13
N MET A 15 -2.19 -2.55 -2.53
CA MET A 15 -0.97 -3.22 -2.10
C MET A 15 0.29 -2.58 -2.70
N GLY A 16 0.25 -2.20 -3.98
CA GLY A 16 1.40 -1.60 -4.67
C GLY A 16 1.68 -0.18 -4.19
N THR A 17 0.63 0.63 -4.03
CA THR A 17 0.76 2.00 -3.50
C THR A 17 1.18 1.98 -2.03
N SER A 18 0.63 1.07 -1.22
CA SER A 18 1.07 0.86 0.17
C SER A 18 2.54 0.47 0.23
N LEU A 19 3.00 -0.50 -0.56
CA LEU A 19 4.42 -0.88 -0.59
C LEU A 19 5.32 0.30 -1.00
N ALA A 20 4.95 1.04 -2.04
CA ALA A 20 5.71 2.21 -2.48
C ALA A 20 5.85 3.26 -1.36
N TYR A 21 4.73 3.59 -0.71
CA TYR A 21 4.71 4.53 0.43
C TYR A 21 5.64 4.08 1.56
N HIS A 22 5.57 2.82 1.98
CA HIS A 22 6.41 2.32 3.08
C HIS A 22 7.89 2.24 2.70
N LEU A 23 8.23 1.86 1.46
CA LEU A 23 9.63 1.87 1.02
C LEU A 23 10.23 3.27 1.07
N ILE A 24 9.47 4.29 0.65
CA ILE A 24 9.92 5.68 0.72
C ILE A 24 10.11 6.13 2.17
N LEU A 25 9.19 5.77 3.08
CA LEU A 25 9.36 6.05 4.52
C LEU A 25 10.60 5.38 5.13
N GLU A 26 10.94 4.18 4.66
CA GLU A 26 12.17 3.46 5.05
C GLU A 26 13.43 4.01 4.35
N GLY A 27 13.33 5.14 3.66
CA GLY A 27 14.46 5.85 3.05
C GLY A 27 14.89 5.33 1.69
N TRP A 28 14.07 4.49 1.03
CA TRP A 28 14.35 4.11 -0.35
C TRP A 28 14.13 5.29 -1.29
N SER A 29 15.19 5.69 -1.96
CA SER A 29 15.16 6.49 -3.19
C SER A 29 15.00 5.56 -4.41
N ASP A 30 14.55 6.10 -5.54
CA ASP A 30 14.56 5.40 -6.84
C ASP A 30 13.66 4.16 -6.93
N VAL A 31 12.42 4.29 -6.43
CA VAL A 31 11.34 3.29 -6.58
C VAL A 31 10.40 3.71 -7.70
N LEU A 32 10.11 2.80 -8.63
CA LEU A 32 9.17 3.01 -9.72
C LEU A 32 7.91 2.16 -9.51
N LEU A 33 6.73 2.78 -9.56
CA LEU A 33 5.46 2.07 -9.62
C LEU A 33 4.90 2.13 -11.05
N LEU A 34 4.59 0.98 -11.62
CA LEU A 34 3.99 0.84 -12.94
C LEU A 34 2.58 0.27 -12.81
N GLU A 35 1.59 0.99 -13.36
CA GLU A 35 0.20 0.55 -13.47
C GLU A 35 -0.19 0.50 -14.95
N LYS A 36 -0.96 -0.53 -15.33
CA LYS A 36 -1.46 -0.72 -16.70
C LYS A 36 -2.52 0.33 -17.05
N GLY A 37 -3.41 0.64 -16.11
CA GLY A 37 -4.50 1.60 -16.27
C GLY A 37 -4.34 2.80 -15.35
N GLU A 38 -5.34 3.02 -14.51
CA GLU A 38 -5.34 4.08 -13.50
C GLU A 38 -5.10 3.47 -12.10
N LEU A 39 -4.68 4.28 -11.15
CA LEU A 39 -4.55 3.81 -9.77
C LEU A 39 -5.88 3.20 -9.29
N ALA A 40 -5.79 2.10 -8.54
CA ALA A 40 -6.91 1.33 -8.03
C ALA A 40 -7.84 0.68 -9.08
N SER A 41 -7.56 0.75 -10.39
CA SER A 41 -8.46 0.22 -11.44
C SER A 41 -8.62 -1.31 -11.46
N GLY A 42 -7.84 -2.05 -10.64
CA GLY A 42 -7.98 -3.49 -10.41
C GLY A 42 -9.10 -3.84 -9.41
N SER A 43 -8.82 -4.73 -8.45
CA SER A 43 -9.83 -5.10 -7.44
C SER A 43 -10.09 -4.05 -6.37
N THR A 44 -9.21 -3.04 -6.26
CA THR A 44 -9.27 -2.02 -5.22
C THR A 44 -10.50 -1.13 -5.35
N TRP A 45 -10.87 -0.66 -6.55
CA TRP A 45 -12.00 0.28 -6.71
C TRP A 45 -13.35 -0.33 -6.31
N HIS A 46 -13.53 -1.64 -6.51
CA HIS A 46 -14.79 -2.34 -6.23
C HIS A 46 -14.78 -3.07 -4.89
N ALA A 47 -13.78 -2.82 -4.03
CA ALA A 47 -13.76 -3.37 -2.68
C ALA A 47 -14.83 -2.68 -1.83
N ALA A 48 -15.56 -3.45 -1.01
CA ALA A 48 -16.59 -2.89 -0.11
C ALA A 48 -16.01 -2.03 1.03
N GLY A 49 -14.68 -2.01 1.21
CA GLY A 49 -14.01 -1.19 2.22
C GLY A 49 -14.11 -1.69 3.66
N GLN A 50 -14.54 -2.93 3.90
CA GLN A 50 -14.66 -3.48 5.25
C GLN A 50 -13.29 -3.76 5.88
N ILE A 51 -13.08 -3.25 7.10
CA ILE A 51 -11.87 -3.50 7.91
C ILE A 51 -12.32 -4.15 9.23
N THR A 52 -11.90 -5.39 9.48
CA THR A 52 -12.28 -6.16 10.69
C THR A 52 -11.08 -6.46 11.57
N HIS A 53 -11.25 -6.32 12.88
CA HIS A 53 -10.22 -6.66 13.88
C HIS A 53 -10.21 -8.14 14.28
N SER A 54 -11.29 -8.88 14.01
CA SER A 54 -11.44 -10.26 14.43
C SER A 54 -10.72 -11.18 13.45
N THR A 55 -9.71 -11.90 13.94
CA THR A 55 -8.95 -12.89 13.16
C THR A 55 -8.44 -14.00 14.07
N SER A 56 -8.27 -15.20 13.50
CA SER A 56 -7.79 -16.39 14.21
C SER A 56 -6.26 -16.49 14.29
N SER A 57 -5.53 -15.55 13.69
CA SER A 57 -4.07 -15.54 13.65
C SER A 57 -3.49 -14.29 14.31
N TYR A 58 -2.51 -14.49 15.19
CA TYR A 58 -1.79 -13.39 15.84
C TYR A 58 -1.06 -12.49 14.84
N GLY A 59 -0.41 -13.08 13.82
CA GLY A 59 0.30 -12.33 12.79
C GLY A 59 -0.66 -11.43 12.00
N LEU A 60 -1.81 -11.97 11.61
CA LEU A 60 -2.86 -11.18 10.93
C LEU A 60 -3.45 -10.11 11.86
N ALA A 61 -3.64 -10.42 13.15
CA ALA A 61 -4.13 -9.43 14.10
C ALA A 61 -3.18 -8.24 14.22
N SER A 62 -1.87 -8.48 14.21
CA SER A 62 -0.84 -7.44 14.21
C SER A 62 -0.92 -6.57 12.94
N MET A 63 -1.02 -7.20 11.76
CA MET A 63 -1.14 -6.48 10.49
C MET A 63 -2.40 -5.62 10.41
N THR A 64 -3.55 -6.18 10.80
CA THR A 64 -4.82 -5.43 10.85
C THR A 64 -4.72 -4.27 11.84
N LYS A 65 -4.17 -4.49 13.04
CA LYS A 65 -3.99 -3.42 14.03
C LYS A 65 -3.14 -2.27 13.47
N TYR A 66 -2.06 -2.60 12.75
CA TYR A 66 -1.24 -1.62 12.06
C TYR A 66 -2.04 -0.88 10.97
N GLY A 67 -2.68 -1.62 10.06
CA GLY A 67 -3.42 -1.06 8.93
C GLY A 67 -4.55 -0.13 9.36
N THR A 68 -5.37 -0.54 10.33
CA THR A 68 -6.46 0.32 10.84
C THR A 68 -5.94 1.61 11.46
N ARG A 69 -4.85 1.53 12.25
CA ARG A 69 -4.24 2.73 12.83
C ARG A 69 -3.70 3.64 11.74
N LYS A 70 -2.96 3.09 10.78
CA LYS A 70 -2.35 3.88 9.70
C LYS A 70 -3.42 4.63 8.91
N TYR A 71 -4.54 3.99 8.56
CA TYR A 71 -5.64 4.71 7.89
C TYR A 71 -6.20 5.90 8.68
N ALA A 72 -6.20 5.86 10.01
CA ALA A 72 -6.64 6.99 10.84
C ALA A 72 -5.61 8.13 10.91
N GLU A 73 -4.33 7.83 10.64
CA GLU A 73 -3.23 8.81 10.68
C GLU A 73 -2.97 9.47 9.31
N LEU A 74 -3.28 8.77 8.21
CA LEU A 74 -2.91 9.19 6.85
C LEU A 74 -3.35 10.61 6.50
N GLU A 75 -4.57 11.02 6.88
CA GLU A 75 -5.06 12.38 6.59
C GLU A 75 -4.18 13.47 7.21
N SER A 76 -3.55 13.21 8.37
CA SER A 76 -2.65 14.17 9.01
C SER A 76 -1.24 14.20 8.40
N GLU A 77 -0.88 13.17 7.64
CA GLU A 77 0.42 13.05 6.98
C GLU A 77 0.43 13.61 5.54
N THR A 78 -0.74 13.99 5.01
CA THR A 78 -0.93 14.52 3.64
C THR A 78 -1.59 15.90 3.64
#